data_AF-A0ABC8UZB5-F1
#
_entry.id   AF-A0ABC8UZB5-F1
#
_cell.length_a   1.000
_cell.length_b   1.000
_cell.length_c   1.000
_cell.angle_alpha   90.00
_cell.angle_beta   90.00
_cell.angle_gamma   90.00
#
_symmetry.space_group_name_H-M   'P 1'
#
loop_
_entity.id
_entity.type
_entity.pdbx_description
1 polymer ?
#
loop_
_entity_poly.entity_id
_entity_poly.type
_entity_poly.pdbx_seq_one_letter_code
_entity_poly.pdbx_strand_id
1 'polypeptide(L)'
;MDRSAYDPDEIEEEQRERDQKNKINMDFQNFVNRVNDLWGQPQYKGLDLEFDQPCRELGFLGVPYKASVFIVPTSSCLVELIERPFLVITLSKIDIVYVEGVGLGQKNFDMANVFKDFKGDMLRIDSIPSTSLGGIKE
;
A
#
# COMPACT_ATOMS: atom_id res chain seq x y z
N MET A 1 -32.30 -24.40 21.69
CA MET A 1 -31.90 -23.51 22.80
C MET A 1 -30.90 -22.55 22.24
N ASP A 2 -31.36 -21.33 22.04
CA ASP A 2 -30.72 -20.25 21.30
C ASP A 2 -29.59 -19.64 22.15
N ARG A 3 -28.36 -19.64 21.65
CA ARG A 3 -27.19 -19.01 22.29
C ARG A 3 -26.34 -18.39 21.19
N SER A 4 -26.58 -17.11 20.90
CA SER A 4 -25.59 -16.11 20.45
C SER A 4 -26.26 -14.90 19.79
N ALA A 5 -27.29 -14.32 20.41
CA ALA A 5 -27.57 -12.91 20.18
C ALA A 5 -26.54 -12.16 21.03
N TYR A 6 -25.64 -11.43 20.36
CA TYR A 6 -24.54 -10.63 20.91
C TYR A 6 -24.82 -10.07 22.31
N ASP A 7 -23.87 -10.22 23.23
CA ASP A 7 -23.90 -9.61 24.55
C ASP A 7 -23.99 -8.08 24.38
N PRO A 8 -24.93 -7.36 25.03
CA PRO A 8 -25.05 -5.91 24.93
C PRO A 8 -23.72 -5.16 25.14
N ASP A 9 -22.84 -5.69 25.98
CA ASP A 9 -21.53 -5.11 26.24
C ASP A 9 -20.60 -5.20 25.01
N GLU A 10 -20.62 -6.31 24.26
CA GLU A 10 -19.84 -6.48 23.02
C GLU A 10 -20.31 -5.51 21.92
N ILE A 11 -21.62 -5.32 21.78
CA ILE A 11 -22.19 -4.37 20.79
C ILE A 11 -21.77 -2.93 21.12
N GLU A 12 -21.76 -2.57 22.41
CA GLU A 12 -21.36 -1.24 22.82
C GLU A 12 -19.87 -0.99 22.57
N GLU A 13 -19.01 -1.99 22.79
CA GLU A 13 -17.58 -1.90 22.51
C GLU A 13 -17.30 -1.76 21.01
N GLU A 14 -17.94 -2.58 20.16
CA GLU A 14 -17.82 -2.47 18.69
C GLU A 14 -18.24 -1.08 18.18
N GLN A 15 -19.33 -0.53 18.72
CA GLN A 15 -19.81 0.79 18.35
C GLN A 15 -18.82 1.88 18.76
N ARG A 16 -18.25 1.81 19.97
CA ARG A 16 -17.21 2.74 20.43
C ARG A 16 -15.97 2.70 19.55
N GLU A 17 -15.49 1.51 19.18
CA GLU A 17 -14.36 1.38 18.26
C GLU A 17 -14.64 2.01 16.90
N ARG A 18 -15.84 1.79 16.37
CA ARG A 18 -16.25 2.34 15.08
C ARG A 18 -16.30 3.87 15.11
N ASP A 19 -16.86 4.45 16.18
CA ASP A 19 -16.93 5.90 16.34
C ASP A 19 -15.54 6.51 16.49
N GLN A 20 -14.62 5.84 17.19
CA GLN A 20 -13.22 6.27 17.28
C GLN A 20 -12.52 6.22 15.92
N LYS A 21 -12.67 5.13 15.15
CA LYS A 21 -12.12 5.00 13.79
C LYS A 21 -12.66 6.09 12.86
N ASN A 22 -13.97 6.35 12.90
CA ASN A 22 -14.61 7.40 12.11
C ASN A 22 -14.09 8.79 12.47
N LYS A 23 -13.92 9.08 13.76
CA LYS A 23 -13.37 10.35 14.24
C LYS A 23 -11.94 10.56 13.73
N ILE A 24 -11.08 9.55 13.86
CA ILE A 24 -9.70 9.62 13.36
C ILE A 24 -9.67 9.87 11.85
N ASN A 25 -10.51 9.16 11.09
CA ASN A 25 -10.60 9.35 9.64
C ASN A 25 -11.06 10.76 9.28
N MET A 26 -12.06 11.29 9.96
CA MET A 26 -12.55 12.66 9.75
C MET A 26 -11.47 13.70 10.07
N ASP A 27 -10.76 13.54 11.19
CA ASP A 27 -9.69 14.44 11.59
C ASP A 27 -8.53 14.42 10.56
N PHE A 28 -8.20 13.23 10.03
CA PHE A 28 -7.17 13.09 9.00
C PHE A 28 -7.60 13.70 7.65
N GLN A 29 -8.86 13.52 7.25
CA GLN A 29 -9.40 14.16 6.04
C GLN A 29 -9.39 15.69 6.17
N ASN A 30 -9.77 16.22 7.34
CA ASN A 30 -9.68 17.65 7.61
C ASN A 30 -8.24 18.17 7.53
N PHE A 31 -7.27 17.41 8.03
CA PHE A 31 -5.85 17.74 7.90
C PHE A 31 -5.41 17.76 6.42
N VAL A 32 -5.71 16.71 5.66
CA VAL A 32 -5.40 16.60 4.23
C VAL A 32 -5.96 17.78 3.44
N ASN A 33 -7.22 18.14 3.67
CA ASN A 33 -7.86 19.28 2.99
C ASN A 33 -7.14 20.60 3.30
N ARG A 34 -6.80 20.85 4.56
CA ARG A 34 -6.05 22.07 4.94
C ARG A 34 -4.67 22.12 4.31
N VAL A 35 -3.98 20.97 4.19
CA VAL A 35 -2.66 20.91 3.53
C VAL A 35 -2.79 21.16 2.03
N ASN A 36 -3.81 20.62 1.38
CA ASN A 36 -4.11 20.91 -0.03
C ASN A 36 -4.39 22.40 -0.26
N ASP A 37 -5.18 23.04 0.61
CA ASP A 37 -5.43 24.49 0.53
C ASP A 37 -4.12 25.30 0.66
N LEU A 38 -3.19 24.85 1.51
CA LEU A 38 -1.87 25.46 1.65
C LEU A 38 -1.04 25.27 0.37
N TRP A 39 -0.98 24.06 -0.19
CA TRP A 39 -0.23 23.78 -1.41
C TRP A 39 -0.78 24.53 -2.64
N GLY A 40 -2.07 24.86 -2.64
CA GLY A 40 -2.68 25.72 -3.65
C GLY A 40 -2.22 27.18 -3.64
N GLN A 41 -1.53 27.64 -2.59
CA GLN A 41 -1.07 29.03 -2.49
C GLN A 41 0.08 29.33 -3.47
N PRO A 42 0.19 30.58 -3.99
CA PRO A 42 1.15 30.93 -5.05
C PRO A 42 2.61 30.57 -4.75
N GLN A 43 3.03 30.62 -3.48
CA GLN A 43 4.40 30.30 -3.08
C GLN A 43 4.74 28.80 -3.14
N TYR A 44 3.74 27.91 -3.16
CA TYR A 44 3.93 26.46 -3.20
C TYR A 44 3.48 25.84 -4.53
N LYS A 45 2.69 26.57 -5.33
CA LYS A 45 2.12 26.07 -6.59
C LYS A 45 3.15 25.53 -7.59
N GLY A 46 4.39 26.02 -7.56
CA GLY A 46 5.48 25.54 -8.42
C GLY A 46 6.07 24.18 -8.02
N LEU A 47 5.66 23.61 -6.89
CA LEU A 47 6.19 22.34 -6.36
C LEU A 47 5.40 21.12 -6.83
N ASP A 48 4.21 21.31 -7.42
CA ASP A 48 3.36 20.24 -7.94
C ASP A 48 3.07 19.13 -6.91
N LEU A 49 2.68 19.54 -5.69
CA LEU A 49 2.46 18.64 -4.56
C LEU A 49 1.02 18.12 -4.55
N GLU A 50 0.88 16.82 -4.38
CA GLU A 50 -0.40 16.14 -4.19
C GLU A 50 -0.30 15.00 -3.18
N PHE A 51 -1.42 14.66 -2.56
CA PHE A 51 -1.51 13.43 -1.77
C PHE A 51 -1.80 12.26 -2.68
N ASP A 52 -0.90 11.29 -2.72
CA ASP A 52 -1.09 10.06 -3.45
C ASP A 52 -1.82 9.02 -2.58
N GLN A 53 -2.83 8.35 -3.14
CA GLN A 53 -3.71 7.45 -2.39
C GLN A 53 -3.45 5.97 -2.74
N PRO A 54 -3.27 5.10 -1.74
CA PRO A 54 -3.16 3.66 -1.99
C PRO A 54 -4.42 3.04 -2.58
N CYS A 55 -4.27 2.36 -3.71
CA CYS A 55 -5.32 1.61 -4.39
C CYS A 55 -5.33 0.16 -3.85
N ARG A 56 -6.02 -0.06 -2.72
CA ARG A 56 -5.99 -1.36 -2.00
C ARG A 56 -6.49 -2.54 -2.83
N GLU A 57 -7.38 -2.31 -3.79
CA GLU A 57 -7.94 -3.34 -4.68
C GLU A 57 -6.91 -3.93 -5.64
N LEU A 58 -5.85 -3.19 -5.94
CA LEU A 58 -4.71 -3.65 -6.75
C LEU A 58 -3.55 -4.17 -5.89
N GLY A 59 -3.75 -4.27 -4.57
CA GLY A 59 -2.71 -4.73 -3.66
C GLY A 59 -2.45 -6.23 -3.71
N PHE A 60 -1.26 -6.63 -3.29
CA PHE A 60 -0.83 -8.02 -3.24
C PHE A 60 0.07 -8.29 -2.02
N LEU A 61 0.17 -9.56 -1.63
CA LEU A 61 1.10 -9.98 -0.58
C LEU A 61 2.51 -10.20 -1.18
N GLY A 62 3.54 -9.83 -0.44
CA GLY A 62 4.93 -10.11 -0.81
C GLY A 62 5.89 -9.88 0.35
N VAL A 63 7.14 -10.26 0.16
CA VAL A 63 8.22 -10.14 1.15
C VAL A 63 9.30 -9.20 0.61
N PRO A 64 9.19 -7.87 0.83
CA PRO A 64 10.21 -6.92 0.41
C PRO A 64 11.44 -6.95 1.33
N TYR A 65 11.27 -7.43 2.56
CA TYR A 65 12.32 -7.49 3.58
C TYR A 65 12.32 -8.86 4.30
N LYS A 66 11.75 -8.94 5.50
CA LYS A 66 11.80 -10.14 6.35
C LYS A 66 10.45 -10.81 6.60
N ALA A 67 9.36 -10.12 6.31
CA ALA A 67 8.01 -10.58 6.60
C ALA A 67 7.10 -10.38 5.39
N SER A 68 6.07 -11.22 5.29
CA SER A 68 5.01 -11.06 4.31
C SER A 68 4.14 -9.88 4.71
N VAL A 69 4.02 -8.90 3.82
CA VAL A 69 3.25 -7.68 4.03
C VAL A 69 2.33 -7.43 2.83
N PHE A 70 1.30 -6.61 3.03
CA PHE A 70 0.37 -6.23 1.96
C PHE A 70 0.84 -4.95 1.29
N ILE A 71 1.34 -5.09 0.07
CA ILE A 71 1.90 -4.02 -0.75
C ILE A 71 0.81 -3.49 -1.67
N VAL A 72 0.70 -2.18 -1.80
CA VAL A 72 -0.35 -1.50 -2.56
C VAL A 72 0.25 -0.48 -3.52
N PRO A 73 -0.23 -0.42 -4.78
CA PRO A 73 0.15 0.66 -5.67
C PRO A 73 -0.60 1.95 -5.31
N THR A 74 0.00 3.06 -5.68
CA THR A 74 -0.60 4.39 -5.74
C THR A 74 -0.54 4.86 -7.20
N SER A 75 -0.86 6.12 -7.49
CA SER A 75 -0.71 6.64 -8.86
C SER A 75 0.76 6.71 -9.32
N SER A 76 1.69 6.91 -8.39
CA SER A 76 3.11 7.15 -8.69
C SER A 76 4.08 6.15 -8.06
N CYS A 77 3.63 5.37 -7.08
CA CYS A 77 4.49 4.54 -6.24
C CYS A 77 3.92 3.13 -5.99
N LEU A 78 4.79 2.20 -5.59
CA LEU A 78 4.42 0.96 -4.93
C LEU A 78 4.83 1.05 -3.45
N VAL A 79 3.91 0.85 -2.51
CA VAL A 79 4.14 1.18 -1.10
C VAL A 79 3.67 0.12 -0.10
N GLU A 80 4.34 0.10 1.05
CA GLU A 80 3.91 -0.52 2.30
C GLU A 80 4.32 0.42 3.43
N LEU A 81 3.33 0.96 4.15
CA LEU A 81 3.50 2.09 5.09
C LEU A 81 3.00 1.79 6.51
N ILE A 82 2.64 0.54 6.79
CA ILE A 82 2.12 0.09 8.09
C ILE A 82 3.29 -0.36 8.96
N GLU A 83 4.16 -1.23 8.44
CA GLU A 83 5.26 -1.82 9.22
C GLU A 83 6.64 -1.29 8.79
N ARG A 84 7.58 -1.22 9.73
CA ARG A 84 8.95 -0.79 9.44
C ARG A 84 9.84 -2.00 9.12
N PRO A 85 10.80 -1.88 8.17
CA PRO A 85 11.06 -0.69 7.36
C PRO A 85 10.00 -0.49 6.28
N PHE A 86 9.60 0.77 6.05
CA PHE A 86 8.60 1.08 5.03
C PHE A 86 9.13 0.77 3.63
N LEU A 87 8.24 0.36 2.74
CA LEU A 87 8.53 0.21 1.31
C LEU A 87 7.95 1.41 0.56
N VAL A 88 8.79 2.10 -0.22
CA VAL A 88 8.35 3.14 -1.16
C VAL A 88 9.19 3.03 -2.44
N ILE A 89 8.56 2.60 -3.52
CA ILE A 89 9.19 2.49 -4.83
C ILE A 89 8.53 3.48 -5.79
N THR A 90 9.26 4.49 -6.24
CA THR A 90 8.74 5.40 -7.28
C THR A 90 8.73 4.69 -8.64
N LEU A 91 7.54 4.50 -9.22
CA LEU A 91 7.36 3.71 -10.45
C LEU A 91 8.14 4.33 -11.63
N SER A 92 8.17 5.66 -11.74
CA SER A 92 8.87 6.36 -12.84
C SER A 92 10.39 6.18 -12.82
N LYS A 93 10.97 5.71 -11.69
CA LYS A 93 12.40 5.42 -11.55
C LYS A 93 12.75 3.98 -11.94
N ILE A 94 11.77 3.09 -12.05
CA ILE A 94 11.96 1.71 -12.49
C ILE A 94 12.29 1.72 -13.99
N ASP A 95 13.33 1.00 -14.37
CA ASP A 95 13.72 0.75 -15.76
C ASP A 95 13.07 -0.54 -16.27
N ILE A 96 13.25 -1.63 -15.53
CA ILE A 96 12.68 -2.94 -15.85
C ILE A 96 12.31 -3.70 -14.58
N VAL A 97 11.23 -4.48 -14.69
CA VAL A 97 10.81 -5.45 -13.66
C VAL A 97 11.09 -6.85 -14.19
N TYR A 98 11.85 -7.64 -13.44
CA TYR A 98 12.08 -9.05 -13.72
C TYR A 98 11.24 -9.92 -12.79
N VAL A 99 10.62 -10.97 -13.33
CA VAL A 99 9.79 -11.90 -12.56
C VAL A 99 10.42 -13.28 -12.59
N GLU A 100 10.80 -13.79 -11.42
CA GLU A 100 11.48 -15.07 -11.19
C GLU A 100 10.52 -16.13 -10.66
N GLY A 101 10.75 -17.40 -10.98
CA GLY A 101 9.96 -18.49 -10.41
C GLY A 101 8.56 -18.66 -11.02
N VAL A 102 8.25 -18.01 -12.15
CA VAL A 102 6.99 -18.24 -12.87
C VAL A 102 7.08 -19.56 -13.64
N GLY A 103 6.35 -20.59 -13.21
CA GLY A 103 6.36 -21.91 -13.83
C GLY A 103 5.19 -22.79 -13.42
N LEU A 104 4.99 -23.89 -14.15
CA LEU A 104 3.87 -24.81 -13.94
C LEU A 104 4.03 -25.52 -12.58
N GLY A 105 3.12 -25.23 -11.64
CA GLY A 105 3.13 -25.80 -10.29
C GLY A 105 3.80 -24.94 -9.21
N GLN A 106 4.39 -23.79 -9.57
CA GLN A 106 4.88 -22.82 -8.58
C GLN A 106 3.69 -22.07 -7.98
N LYS A 107 3.66 -21.95 -6.65
CA LYS A 107 2.60 -21.20 -5.93
C LYS A 107 2.94 -19.72 -5.79
N ASN A 108 4.23 -19.41 -5.78
CA ASN A 108 4.76 -18.07 -5.55
C ASN A 108 5.80 -17.74 -6.62
N PHE A 109 6.04 -16.45 -6.85
CA PHE A 109 7.10 -15.92 -7.69
C PHE A 109 7.80 -14.76 -6.98
N ASP A 110 8.97 -14.39 -7.44
CA ASP A 110 9.70 -13.23 -6.93
C ASP A 110 9.77 -12.14 -8.00
N MET A 111 9.84 -10.88 -7.57
CA MET A 111 9.90 -9.72 -8.45
C MET A 111 11.12 -8.87 -8.10
N ALA A 112 11.96 -8.57 -9.09
CA ALA A 112 13.10 -7.68 -8.95
C ALA A 112 12.88 -6.38 -9.72
N ASN A 113 12.90 -5.25 -9.01
CA ASN A 113 12.77 -3.90 -9.56
C ASN A 113 14.16 -3.32 -9.82
N VAL A 114 14.50 -3.11 -11.10
CA VAL A 114 15.76 -2.51 -11.53
C VAL A 114 15.54 -1.02 -11.84
N PHE A 115 16.36 -0.14 -11.29
CA PHE A 115 16.21 1.31 -11.41
C PHE A 115 17.07 1.91 -12.53
N LYS A 116 16.56 3.00 -13.14
CA LYS A 116 17.18 3.70 -14.29
C LYS A 116 18.55 4.31 -14.01
N ASP A 117 18.88 4.57 -12.75
CA ASP A 117 20.16 5.19 -12.41
C ASP A 117 21.32 4.20 -12.45
N PHE A 118 21.05 2.89 -12.59
CA PHE A 118 22.01 1.78 -12.63
C PHE A 118 23.09 1.83 -11.54
N LYS A 119 22.80 2.57 -10.45
CA LYS A 119 23.75 2.92 -9.39
C LYS A 119 23.44 2.21 -8.08
N GLY A 120 22.25 1.61 -7.96
CA GLY A 120 21.79 0.94 -6.75
C GLY A 120 21.61 -0.56 -6.92
N ASP A 121 21.63 -1.26 -5.79
CA ASP A 121 21.11 -2.62 -5.67
C ASP A 121 19.62 -2.63 -6.09
N MET A 122 19.24 -3.67 -6.83
CA MET A 122 17.83 -3.90 -7.20
C MET A 122 16.97 -4.14 -5.96
N LEU A 123 15.71 -3.73 -6.00
CA LEU A 123 14.76 -4.01 -4.91
C LEU A 123 13.96 -5.27 -5.24
N ARG A 124 14.15 -6.33 -4.44
CA ARG A 124 13.38 -7.58 -4.54
C ARG A 124 12.14 -7.56 -3.66
N ILE A 125 11.07 -8.15 -4.19
CA ILE A 125 9.86 -8.53 -3.46
C ILE A 125 9.67 -10.01 -3.70
N ASP A 126 9.92 -10.81 -2.68
CA ASP A 126 9.89 -12.27 -2.79
C ASP A 126 8.53 -12.85 -2.39
N SER A 127 8.29 -14.12 -2.71
CA SER A 127 7.14 -14.91 -2.26
C SER A 127 5.77 -14.31 -2.60
N ILE A 128 5.64 -13.64 -3.75
CA ILE A 128 4.37 -13.09 -4.23
C ILE A 128 3.47 -14.23 -4.70
N PRO A 129 2.21 -14.34 -4.26
CA PRO A 129 1.29 -15.37 -4.74
C PRO A 129 1.12 -15.32 -6.26
N SER A 130 1.20 -16.48 -6.93
CA SER A 130 1.06 -16.56 -8.39
C SER A 130 -0.30 -16.10 -8.91
N THR A 131 -1.32 -16.09 -8.06
CA THR A 131 -2.65 -15.52 -8.36
C THR A 131 -2.61 -14.01 -8.57
N SER A 132 -1.62 -13.31 -8.01
CA SER A 132 -1.44 -11.86 -8.17
C SER A 132 -0.71 -11.47 -9.45
N LEU A 133 -0.13 -12.43 -10.19
CA LEU A 133 0.65 -12.16 -11.39
C LEU A 133 -0.16 -11.47 -12.49
N GLY A 134 -1.45 -11.81 -12.62
CA GLY A 134 -2.34 -11.18 -13.59
C GLY A 134 -2.48 -9.68 -13.32
N GLY A 135 -2.85 -9.31 -12.09
CA GLY A 135 -3.03 -7.90 -11.71
C GLY A 135 -1.74 -7.08 -11.66
N ILE A 136 -0.58 -7.71 -11.44
CA ILE A 136 0.72 -7.00 -11.49
C ILE A 136 1.16 -6.70 -12.94
N LYS A 137 0.71 -7.50 -13.92
CA LYS A 137 1.08 -7.33 -15.33
C LYS A 137 0.24 -6.32 -16.10
N GLU A 138 -0.94 -5.99 -15.58
CA GLU A 138 -1.90 -5.05 -16.18
C GLU A 138 -1.54 -3.61 -15.81
#